data_AF-A0A0U1NYM3-F1
#
_entry.id   AF-A0A0U1NYM3-F1
#
_cell.length_a   1.000
_cell.length_b   1.000
_cell.length_c   1.000
_cell.angle_alpha   90.00
_cell.angle_beta   90.00
_cell.angle_gamma   90.00
#
_symmetry.space_group_name_H-M   'P 1'
#
loop_
_entity.id
_entity.type
_entity.pdbx_description
1 polymer ?
#
loop_
_entity_poly.entity_id
_entity_poly.type
_entity_poly.pdbx_seq_one_letter_code
_entity_poly.pdbx_strand_id
1 'polypeptide(L)'
;MARRVLRSLSFPLMALALVFSWVFSFEGKANAASPTSSPVQDLKIDTLDGVKYSSDDHKKIAGIVIEKSNQGERVLGFSTVQKYEAYQQQVKEFSPNKDLGIMSGTDYFYEHTSYDGYGKYVTLSSGTWTYATGVRWGSFWNDRISSLNVAPWSWVTLFQHNNYGGYYITFSNRTSYYFFNNLTSWRMANGTSWNDQVSSIQTGNY
;
A
#
# COMPACT_ATOMS: atom_id res chain seq x y z
N MET A 1 57.86 70.23 8.51
CA MET A 1 58.06 69.72 7.13
C MET A 1 57.57 68.27 7.09
N ALA A 2 56.36 68.00 6.62
CA ALA A 2 55.86 66.69 6.16
C ALA A 2 54.42 66.84 5.64
N ARG A 3 54.12 66.17 4.53
CA ARG A 3 52.92 66.28 3.67
C ARG A 3 51.65 65.74 4.33
N ARG A 4 50.48 66.29 3.95
CA ARG A 4 49.16 65.61 3.99
C ARG A 4 48.50 65.69 2.61
N VAL A 5 47.86 64.59 2.22
CA VAL A 5 47.34 64.26 0.89
C VAL A 5 45.82 64.49 0.81
N LEU A 6 45.36 64.91 -0.37
CA LEU A 6 43.97 65.17 -0.82
C LEU A 6 43.06 63.93 -0.90
N ARG A 7 41.75 64.15 -0.73
CA ARG A 7 40.59 63.59 -1.50
C ARG A 7 39.47 64.66 -1.45
N SER A 8 38.58 64.89 -2.42
CA SER A 8 37.81 63.96 -3.25
C SER A 8 37.05 64.64 -4.40
N LEU A 9 36.95 63.88 -5.51
CA LEU A 9 35.84 63.64 -6.46
C LEU A 9 35.13 64.78 -7.23
N SER A 10 35.27 64.66 -8.55
CA SER A 10 34.52 65.30 -9.63
C SER A 10 33.37 64.42 -10.15
N PHE A 11 32.22 65.07 -10.43
CA PHE A 11 31.15 64.63 -11.37
C PHE A 11 31.71 64.60 -12.82
N PRO A 12 31.12 63.93 -13.85
CA PRO A 12 29.69 64.04 -14.20
C PRO A 12 29.04 62.94 -15.10
N LEU A 13 27.80 63.25 -15.50
CA LEU A 13 27.12 63.00 -16.79
C LEU A 13 26.45 61.64 -17.09
N MET A 14 25.15 61.78 -17.36
CA MET A 14 24.21 60.80 -17.90
C MET A 14 24.06 61.08 -19.40
N ALA A 15 24.25 60.07 -20.26
CA ALA A 15 23.95 60.14 -21.69
C ALA A 15 23.46 58.79 -22.25
N LEU A 16 22.69 58.92 -23.33
CA LEU A 16 21.65 58.06 -23.87
C LEU A 16 22.14 56.83 -24.68
N ALA A 17 21.39 55.73 -24.55
CA ALA A 17 21.06 54.64 -25.50
C ALA A 17 22.12 54.02 -26.44
N LEU A 18 22.26 52.69 -26.38
CA LEU A 18 22.30 51.80 -27.55
C LEU A 18 21.72 50.43 -27.20
N VAL A 19 20.80 49.96 -28.05
CA VAL A 19 20.19 48.63 -28.05
C VAL A 19 21.24 47.61 -28.50
N PHE A 20 21.45 46.55 -27.72
CA PHE A 20 22.05 45.32 -28.21
C PHE A 20 21.29 44.13 -27.64
N SER A 21 20.52 43.50 -28.52
CA SER A 21 19.83 42.23 -28.29
C SER A 21 20.87 41.12 -28.14
N TRP A 22 21.01 40.57 -26.93
CA TRP A 22 21.54 39.23 -26.75
C TRP A 22 20.41 38.36 -26.22
N VAL A 23 19.78 37.61 -27.15
CA VAL A 23 18.97 36.45 -26.81
C VAL A 23 19.96 35.40 -26.30
N PHE A 24 20.12 35.31 -24.98
CA PHE A 24 20.62 34.08 -24.40
C PHE A 24 19.49 33.06 -24.49
N SER A 25 19.57 32.19 -25.50
CA SER A 25 18.89 30.90 -25.48
C SER A 25 19.40 30.13 -24.28
N PHE A 26 18.67 30.19 -23.16
CA PHE A 26 18.78 29.16 -22.15
C PHE A 26 18.12 27.92 -22.75
N GLU A 27 18.92 27.05 -23.38
CA GLU A 27 18.64 25.62 -23.39
C GLU A 27 18.78 25.11 -21.96
N GLY A 28 17.82 25.52 -21.13
CA GLY A 28 17.52 24.83 -19.89
C GLY A 28 17.05 23.45 -20.29
N LYS A 29 17.97 22.48 -20.28
CA LYS A 29 17.62 21.07 -20.16
C LYS A 29 16.49 21.01 -19.14
N ALA A 30 15.30 20.66 -19.61
CA ALA A 30 14.22 20.27 -18.73
C ALA A 30 14.79 19.13 -17.89
N ASN A 31 15.18 19.44 -16.66
CA ASN A 31 15.29 18.43 -15.63
C ASN A 31 13.88 17.89 -15.51
N ALA A 32 13.62 16.78 -16.19
CA ALA A 32 12.53 15.90 -15.85
C ALA A 32 12.83 15.43 -14.42
N ALA A 33 12.42 16.23 -13.44
CA ALA A 33 12.24 15.76 -12.09
C ALA A 33 11.10 14.74 -12.20
N SER A 34 11.48 13.46 -12.36
CA SER A 34 10.63 12.41 -11.85
C SER A 34 10.60 12.62 -10.34
N PRO A 35 9.45 12.91 -9.70
CA PRO A 35 9.32 12.57 -8.31
C PRO A 35 9.26 11.03 -8.31
N THR A 36 10.41 10.38 -8.26
CA THR A 36 10.44 8.97 -7.86
C THR A 36 10.14 9.01 -6.36
N SER A 37 8.86 9.17 -6.01
CA SER A 37 8.39 8.89 -4.65
C SER A 37 8.90 7.50 -4.32
N SER A 38 9.51 7.35 -3.14
CA SER A 38 9.91 6.02 -2.70
C SER A 38 8.64 5.17 -2.69
N PRO A 39 8.60 3.96 -3.27
CA PRO A 39 7.38 3.15 -3.30
C PRO A 39 6.74 2.90 -1.93
N VAL A 40 7.54 3.01 -0.87
CA VAL A 40 7.15 2.92 0.54
C VAL A 40 6.35 4.15 1.02
N GLN A 41 6.54 5.33 0.41
CA GLN A 41 5.81 6.56 0.73
C GLN A 41 4.33 6.51 0.34
N ASP A 42 3.97 5.68 -0.66
CA ASP A 42 2.59 5.57 -1.16
C ASP A 42 1.76 4.52 -0.39
N LEU A 43 2.34 3.88 0.63
CA LEU A 43 1.65 2.91 1.47
C LEU A 43 0.73 3.61 2.49
N LYS A 44 -0.55 3.24 2.47
CA LYS A 44 -1.58 3.73 3.39
C LYS A 44 -1.51 2.97 4.72
N ILE A 45 -0.45 3.19 5.51
CA ILE A 45 -0.25 2.53 6.81
C ILE A 45 -0.47 3.54 7.93
N ASP A 46 -1.32 3.22 8.91
CA ASP A 46 -1.54 4.07 10.08
C ASP A 46 -0.40 3.91 11.10
N THR A 47 -0.06 2.65 11.40
CA THR A 47 1.00 2.31 12.35
C THR A 47 1.92 1.23 11.80
N LEU A 48 3.22 1.33 12.08
CA LEU A 48 4.19 0.26 11.87
C LEU A 48 4.66 -0.23 13.24
N ASP A 49 4.48 -1.52 13.51
CA ASP A 49 4.80 -2.12 14.82
C ASP A 49 4.14 -1.39 16.02
N GLY A 50 2.96 -0.81 15.81
CA GLY A 50 2.21 -0.08 16.83
C GLY A 50 2.60 1.40 17.02
N VAL A 51 3.61 1.90 16.30
CA VAL A 51 4.00 3.32 16.30
C VAL A 51 3.47 3.98 15.03
N LYS A 52 3.12 5.28 15.10
CA LYS A 52 2.67 6.04 13.91
C LYS A 52 3.67 5.89 12.77
N TYR A 53 3.17 5.51 11.60
CA TYR A 53 4.01 5.31 10.43
C TYR A 53 4.56 6.62 9.86
N SER A 54 5.79 6.55 9.35
CA SER A 54 6.58 7.62 8.75
C SER A 54 7.53 6.96 7.77
N SER A 55 7.44 7.29 6.49
CA SER A 55 8.26 6.66 5.44
C SER A 55 9.75 7.00 5.55
N ASP A 56 10.10 8.10 6.22
CA ASP A 56 11.49 8.51 6.46
C ASP A 56 12.16 7.62 7.51
N ASP A 57 11.42 7.29 8.57
CA ASP A 57 11.90 6.49 9.70
C ASP A 57 11.75 4.98 9.45
N HIS A 58 10.81 4.60 8.58
CA HIS A 58 10.37 3.22 8.43
C HIS A 58 10.58 2.72 6.99
N LYS A 59 11.77 2.22 6.71
CA LYS A 59 12.20 1.84 5.35
C LYS A 59 11.81 0.43 4.92
N LYS A 60 11.29 -0.40 5.83
CA LYS A 60 10.98 -1.81 5.57
C LYS A 60 9.60 -2.18 6.09
N ILE A 61 8.79 -2.74 5.19
CA ILE A 61 7.48 -3.32 5.49
C ILE A 61 7.53 -4.78 5.08
N ALA A 62 7.34 -5.67 6.06
CA ALA A 62 7.26 -7.10 5.85
C ALA A 62 5.83 -7.57 5.62
N GLY A 63 4.85 -6.94 6.27
CA GLY A 63 3.43 -7.31 6.13
C GLY A 63 2.50 -6.16 6.44
N ILE A 64 1.29 -6.24 5.89
CA ILE A 64 0.22 -5.26 6.08
C ILE A 64 -1.06 -6.00 6.50
N VAL A 65 -1.76 -5.47 7.50
CA VAL A 65 -3.08 -5.93 7.94
C VAL A 65 -4.05 -4.75 7.87
N ILE A 66 -5.14 -4.91 7.15
CA ILE A 66 -6.30 -4.02 7.20
C ILE A 66 -7.31 -4.67 8.12
N GLU A 67 -7.65 -4.00 9.20
CA GLU A 67 -8.62 -4.51 10.16
C GLU A 67 -9.88 -3.66 10.19
N LYS A 68 -11.02 -4.31 9.93
CA LYS A 68 -12.36 -3.77 10.13
C LYS A 68 -12.87 -4.16 11.52
N SER A 69 -13.28 -3.14 12.28
CA SER A 69 -13.94 -3.28 13.57
C SER A 69 -15.18 -2.39 13.63
N ASN A 70 -15.95 -2.49 14.72
CA ASN A 70 -17.09 -1.59 14.96
C ASN A 70 -16.66 -0.13 15.18
N GLN A 71 -15.39 0.11 15.53
CA GLN A 71 -14.80 1.42 15.73
C GLN A 71 -14.28 2.05 14.43
N GLY A 72 -14.22 1.27 13.34
CA GLY A 72 -13.70 1.72 12.05
C GLY A 72 -12.66 0.77 11.46
N GLU A 73 -11.98 1.26 10.43
CA GLU A 73 -10.89 0.57 9.75
C GLU A 73 -9.55 1.12 10.24
N ARG A 74 -8.58 0.22 10.39
CA ARG A 74 -7.18 0.57 10.68
C ARG A 74 -6.23 -0.24 9.82
N VAL A 75 -5.13 0.37 9.40
CA VAL A 75 -4.08 -0.27 8.61
C VAL A 75 -2.80 -0.39 9.42
N LEU A 76 -2.43 -1.63 9.72
CA LEU A 76 -1.26 -1.99 10.51
C LEU A 76 -0.16 -2.51 9.58
N GLY A 77 1.03 -1.98 9.71
CA GLY A 77 2.24 -2.48 9.09
C GLY A 77 3.11 -3.23 10.11
N PHE A 78 3.94 -4.13 9.60
CA PHE A 78 4.93 -4.86 10.39
C PHE A 78 6.30 -4.77 9.74
N SER A 79 7.34 -4.42 10.50
CA SER A 79 8.69 -4.28 9.94
C SER A 79 9.40 -5.61 9.70
N THR A 80 8.95 -6.67 10.37
CA THR A 80 9.48 -8.03 10.25
C THR A 80 8.37 -9.07 10.16
N VAL A 81 8.70 -10.21 9.55
CA VAL A 81 7.78 -11.35 9.44
C VAL A 81 7.42 -11.88 10.84
N GLN A 82 8.37 -11.91 11.77
CA GLN A 82 8.13 -12.39 13.14
C GLN A 82 7.08 -11.55 13.87
N LYS A 83 7.12 -10.22 13.71
CA LYS A 83 6.12 -9.33 14.32
C LYS A 83 4.74 -9.53 13.71
N TYR A 84 4.69 -9.72 12.39
CA TYR A 84 3.45 -10.06 11.70
C TYR A 84 2.87 -11.41 12.15
N GLU A 85 3.70 -12.45 12.25
CA GLU A 85 3.27 -13.79 12.70
C GLU A 85 2.79 -13.77 14.15
N ALA A 86 3.50 -13.05 15.02
CA ALA A 86 3.09 -12.85 16.41
C ALA A 86 1.72 -12.18 16.51
N TYR A 87 1.44 -11.17 15.67
CA TYR A 87 0.12 -10.56 15.58
C TYR A 87 -0.94 -11.58 15.17
N GLN A 88 -0.70 -12.38 14.12
CA GLN A 88 -1.65 -13.40 13.67
C GLN A 88 -1.91 -14.47 14.74
N GLN A 89 -0.91 -14.82 15.56
CA GLN A 89 -1.08 -15.76 16.68
C GLN A 89 -1.96 -15.19 17.79
N GLN A 90 -1.70 -13.96 18.25
CA GLN A 90 -2.54 -13.28 19.24
C GLN A 90 -4.01 -13.19 18.79
N VAL A 91 -4.21 -12.95 17.49
CA VAL A 91 -5.53 -12.85 16.88
C VAL A 91 -6.26 -14.20 16.85
N LYS A 92 -5.56 -15.32 16.63
CA LYS A 92 -6.13 -16.68 16.71
C LYS A 92 -6.57 -17.06 18.14
N GLU A 93 -5.87 -16.57 19.15
CA GLU A 93 -6.22 -16.80 20.56
C GLU A 93 -7.46 -15.98 20.98
N PHE A 94 -7.70 -14.84 20.31
CA PHE A 94 -8.90 -14.02 20.47
C PHE A 94 -10.07 -14.60 19.66
N SER A 95 -10.46 -15.83 19.98
CA SER A 95 -11.62 -16.53 19.41
C SER A 95 -12.79 -16.48 20.39
N PRO A 96 -13.80 -15.60 20.20
CA PRO A 96 -14.83 -15.37 21.23
C PRO A 96 -15.80 -16.52 21.46
N ASN A 97 -15.82 -17.59 20.65
CA ASN A 97 -16.76 -18.70 20.84
C ASN A 97 -16.30 -19.97 20.14
N LYS A 98 -15.62 -20.84 20.89
CA LYS A 98 -15.33 -22.23 20.48
C LYS A 98 -16.60 -23.09 20.31
N ASP A 99 -17.73 -22.64 20.88
CA ASP A 99 -18.98 -23.40 21.01
C ASP A 99 -20.13 -22.92 20.09
N LEU A 100 -19.93 -21.86 19.32
CA LEU A 100 -20.83 -21.62 18.19
C LEU A 100 -20.43 -22.63 17.12
N GLY A 101 -21.34 -23.46 16.63
CA GLY A 101 -21.13 -24.26 15.41
C GLY A 101 -21.05 -23.33 14.19
N ILE A 102 -20.04 -22.46 14.15
CA ILE A 102 -19.89 -21.34 13.23
C ILE A 102 -19.82 -21.93 11.83
N MET A 103 -20.89 -21.73 11.05
CA MET A 103 -20.83 -21.89 9.61
C MET A 103 -19.64 -21.06 9.15
N SER A 104 -18.61 -21.74 8.64
CA SER A 104 -17.48 -21.09 7.99
C SER A 104 -18.04 -20.03 7.04
N GLY A 105 -17.72 -18.76 7.33
CA GLY A 105 -18.12 -17.65 6.49
C GLY A 105 -17.68 -17.91 5.04
N THR A 106 -18.40 -17.40 4.05
CA THR A 106 -17.97 -17.55 2.65
C THR A 106 -17.28 -16.27 2.21
N ASP A 107 -15.98 -16.34 2.01
CA ASP A 107 -15.22 -15.27 1.36
C ASP A 107 -15.48 -15.29 -0.15
N TYR A 108 -15.59 -14.11 -0.74
CA TYR A 108 -15.77 -13.95 -2.19
C TYR A 108 -14.59 -13.21 -2.79
N PHE A 109 -14.12 -13.68 -3.94
CA PHE A 109 -13.03 -13.09 -4.70
C PHE A 109 -13.52 -12.78 -6.11
N TYR A 110 -13.28 -11.55 -6.56
CA TYR A 110 -13.88 -11.01 -7.77
C TYR A 110 -12.82 -10.59 -8.77
N GLU A 111 -13.16 -10.77 -10.05
CA GLU A 111 -12.34 -10.35 -11.17
C GLU A 111 -12.23 -8.82 -11.30
N HIS A 112 -13.24 -8.08 -10.83
CA HIS A 112 -13.31 -6.63 -10.98
C HIS A 112 -13.67 -5.93 -9.66
N THR A 113 -13.57 -4.61 -9.65
CA THR A 113 -13.64 -3.76 -8.44
C THR A 113 -15.03 -3.19 -8.14
N SER A 114 -16.08 -3.69 -8.80
CA SER A 114 -17.50 -3.29 -8.74
C SER A 114 -17.96 -2.20 -9.71
N TYR A 115 -17.09 -1.31 -10.20
CA TYR A 115 -17.50 -0.18 -11.07
C TYR A 115 -18.00 -0.63 -12.45
N ASP A 116 -17.45 -1.70 -13.00
CA ASP A 116 -17.86 -2.32 -14.27
C ASP A 116 -18.73 -3.58 -14.04
N GLY A 117 -19.29 -3.73 -12.82
CA GLY A 117 -19.75 -5.00 -12.27
C GLY A 117 -18.60 -5.81 -11.67
N TYR A 118 -18.91 -6.87 -10.90
CA TYR A 118 -17.88 -7.69 -10.23
C TYR A 118 -17.17 -8.70 -11.16
N GLY A 119 -17.63 -8.84 -12.41
CA GLY A 119 -17.13 -9.86 -13.33
C GLY A 119 -17.43 -11.28 -12.82
N LYS A 120 -16.52 -12.22 -13.11
CA LYS A 120 -16.57 -13.56 -12.51
C LYS A 120 -16.18 -13.50 -11.03
N TYR A 121 -16.66 -14.46 -10.25
CA TYR A 121 -16.26 -14.64 -8.86
C TYR A 121 -16.05 -16.10 -8.51
N VAL A 122 -15.24 -16.30 -7.47
CA VAL A 122 -14.98 -17.60 -6.84
C VAL A 122 -15.08 -17.43 -5.33
N THR A 123 -15.28 -18.53 -4.62
CA THR A 123 -15.53 -18.52 -3.18
C THR A 123 -14.58 -19.43 -2.42
N LEU A 124 -14.28 -19.05 -1.18
CA LEU A 124 -13.63 -19.87 -0.18
C LEU A 124 -14.43 -19.86 1.10
N SER A 125 -14.64 -21.02 1.69
CA SER A 125 -15.07 -21.10 3.09
C SER A 125 -13.91 -20.66 3.99
N SER A 126 -14.16 -19.73 4.92
CA SER A 126 -13.23 -19.31 5.97
C SER A 126 -12.60 -20.51 6.68
N GLY A 127 -11.27 -20.54 6.78
CA GLY A 127 -10.52 -21.70 7.28
C GLY A 127 -10.04 -22.65 6.17
N THR A 128 -10.32 -22.35 4.91
CA THR A 128 -9.81 -23.11 3.76
C THR A 128 -8.68 -22.38 3.06
N TRP A 129 -7.61 -23.10 2.71
CA TRP A 129 -6.46 -22.51 2.04
C TRP A 129 -6.36 -22.95 0.59
N THR A 130 -5.71 -22.12 -0.22
CA THR A 130 -5.42 -22.34 -1.63
C THR A 130 -3.95 -22.04 -1.86
N TYR A 131 -3.13 -23.07 -2.06
CA TYR A 131 -1.70 -22.90 -2.32
C TYR A 131 -1.40 -22.37 -3.74
N ALA A 132 -2.35 -22.51 -4.68
CA ALA A 132 -2.28 -21.96 -6.03
C ALA A 132 -3.70 -21.73 -6.57
N THR A 133 -4.07 -20.47 -6.85
CA THR A 133 -5.39 -20.11 -7.39
C THR A 133 -5.62 -20.75 -8.75
N GLY A 134 -4.59 -20.78 -9.58
CA GLY A 134 -4.58 -21.46 -10.88
C GLY A 134 -4.87 -22.96 -10.81
N VAL A 135 -4.51 -23.64 -9.71
CA VAL A 135 -4.81 -25.06 -9.53
C VAL A 135 -6.23 -25.27 -9.04
N ARG A 136 -6.70 -24.43 -8.12
CA ARG A 136 -8.03 -24.62 -7.50
C ARG A 136 -9.18 -24.19 -8.39
N TRP A 137 -9.04 -23.07 -9.09
CA TRP A 137 -10.12 -22.46 -9.88
C TRP A 137 -9.84 -22.45 -11.38
N GLY A 138 -8.72 -23.02 -11.80
CA GLY A 138 -8.24 -23.03 -13.19
C GLY A 138 -7.20 -21.94 -13.43
N SER A 139 -6.25 -22.21 -14.33
CA SER A 139 -5.04 -21.38 -14.55
C SER A 139 -5.36 -19.91 -14.83
N PHE A 140 -6.53 -19.64 -15.39
CA PHE A 140 -7.01 -18.30 -15.70
C PHE A 140 -7.34 -17.42 -14.46
N TRP A 141 -7.42 -18.00 -13.26
CA TRP A 141 -7.65 -17.26 -12.01
C TRP A 141 -6.36 -16.81 -11.31
N ASN A 142 -5.20 -17.30 -11.77
CA ASN A 142 -3.93 -16.76 -11.30
C ASN A 142 -3.83 -15.30 -11.67
N ASP A 143 -3.49 -14.44 -10.70
CA ASP A 143 -3.26 -13.01 -10.95
C ASP A 143 -4.48 -12.35 -11.62
N ARG A 144 -5.68 -12.65 -11.11
CA ARG A 144 -6.95 -12.13 -11.67
C ARG A 144 -7.92 -11.55 -10.63
N ILE A 145 -7.51 -11.52 -9.36
CA ILE A 145 -8.36 -11.04 -8.27
C ILE A 145 -8.11 -9.54 -8.13
N SER A 146 -9.18 -8.76 -8.26
CA SER A 146 -9.17 -7.30 -8.17
C SER A 146 -9.95 -6.77 -6.97
N SER A 147 -10.87 -7.55 -6.40
CA SER A 147 -11.54 -7.21 -5.14
C SER A 147 -11.99 -8.46 -4.38
N LEU A 148 -12.34 -8.29 -3.12
CA LEU A 148 -12.85 -9.36 -2.27
C LEU A 148 -13.89 -8.86 -1.26
N ASN A 149 -14.72 -9.79 -0.79
CA ASN A 149 -15.53 -9.65 0.41
C ASN A 149 -15.05 -10.66 1.45
N VAL A 150 -14.55 -10.17 2.58
CA VAL A 150 -14.18 -11.02 3.72
C VAL A 150 -15.42 -11.27 4.57
N ALA A 151 -15.68 -12.53 4.86
CA ALA A 151 -16.83 -12.93 5.66
C ALA A 151 -16.81 -12.32 7.06
N PRO A 152 -17.99 -12.17 7.72
CA PRO A 152 -18.05 -11.78 9.12
C PRO A 152 -17.15 -12.65 10.01
N TRP A 153 -16.56 -12.03 11.03
CA TRP A 153 -15.71 -12.71 12.02
C TRP A 153 -14.60 -13.59 11.40
N SER A 154 -14.06 -13.17 10.26
CA SER A 154 -13.10 -13.93 9.47
C SER A 154 -11.90 -13.09 9.04
N TRP A 155 -10.89 -13.74 8.48
CA TRP A 155 -9.74 -13.09 7.87
C TRP A 155 -9.30 -13.81 6.60
N VAL A 156 -8.70 -13.04 5.70
CA VAL A 156 -8.12 -13.50 4.43
C VAL A 156 -6.72 -12.91 4.29
N THR A 157 -5.73 -13.76 4.07
CA THR A 157 -4.38 -13.37 3.64
C THR A 157 -4.19 -13.73 2.18
N LEU A 158 -3.86 -12.72 1.36
CA LEU A 158 -3.50 -12.87 -0.03
C LEU A 158 -1.98 -12.88 -0.17
N PHE A 159 -1.47 -13.73 -1.06
CA PHE A 159 -0.05 -13.87 -1.34
C PHE A 159 0.22 -13.67 -2.82
N GLN A 160 1.29 -12.94 -3.11
CA GLN A 160 1.69 -12.62 -4.48
C GLN A 160 2.05 -13.86 -5.28
N HIS A 161 2.72 -14.83 -4.66
CA HIS A 161 3.19 -16.05 -5.33
C HIS A 161 2.46 -17.29 -4.83
N ASN A 162 2.59 -18.37 -5.58
CA ASN A 162 2.17 -19.70 -5.16
C ASN A 162 2.86 -20.13 -3.86
N ASN A 163 2.26 -21.10 -3.17
CA ASN A 163 2.75 -21.68 -1.92
C ASN A 163 3.00 -20.62 -0.83
N TYR A 164 2.14 -19.61 -0.76
CA TYR A 164 2.15 -18.57 0.27
C TYR A 164 3.42 -17.70 0.26
N GLY A 165 4.01 -17.51 -0.92
CA GLY A 165 5.24 -16.74 -1.11
C GLY A 165 5.03 -15.30 -1.58
N GLY A 166 6.13 -14.55 -1.64
CA GLY A 166 6.15 -13.17 -2.13
C GLY A 166 5.61 -12.17 -1.10
N TYR A 167 5.12 -11.03 -1.57
CA TYR A 167 4.41 -10.08 -0.71
C TYR A 167 3.10 -10.68 -0.23
N TYR A 168 2.62 -10.21 0.93
CA TYR A 168 1.34 -10.62 1.49
C TYR A 168 0.61 -9.44 2.13
N ILE A 169 -0.72 -9.52 2.11
CA ILE A 169 -1.62 -8.55 2.70
C ILE A 169 -2.81 -9.28 3.33
N THR A 170 -3.21 -8.85 4.52
CA THR A 170 -4.29 -9.49 5.28
C THR A 170 -5.44 -8.54 5.50
N PHE A 171 -6.64 -9.03 5.26
CA PHE A 171 -7.90 -8.36 5.55
C PHE A 171 -8.58 -9.10 6.71
N SER A 172 -8.74 -8.41 7.83
CA SER A 172 -9.33 -8.94 9.06
C SER A 172 -10.68 -8.28 9.30
N ASN A 173 -11.73 -9.08 9.45
CA ASN A 173 -13.09 -8.61 9.67
C ASN A 173 -13.61 -9.05 11.05
N ARG A 174 -13.69 -8.12 11.99
CA ARG A 174 -14.22 -8.33 13.34
C ARG A 174 -15.63 -7.78 13.51
N THR A 175 -16.42 -7.81 12.44
CA THR A 175 -17.79 -7.31 12.44
C THR A 175 -18.76 -8.39 11.95
N SER A 176 -20.05 -8.13 12.13
CA SER A 176 -21.15 -9.01 11.68
C SER A 176 -21.52 -8.84 10.20
N TYR A 177 -20.83 -7.98 9.44
CA TYR A 177 -21.12 -7.68 8.04
C TYR A 177 -19.94 -8.03 7.14
N TYR A 178 -20.16 -8.19 5.84
CA TYR A 178 -19.08 -8.40 4.88
C TYR A 178 -18.15 -7.18 4.80
N PHE A 179 -16.86 -7.45 4.70
CA PHE A 179 -15.85 -6.41 4.53
C PHE A 179 -15.32 -6.39 3.10
N PHE A 180 -15.87 -5.48 2.29
CA PHE A 180 -15.45 -5.27 0.92
C PHE A 180 -14.10 -4.57 0.83
N ASN A 181 -13.22 -5.06 -0.04
CA ASN A 181 -11.91 -4.48 -0.28
C ASN A 181 -11.58 -4.42 -1.77
N ASN A 182 -11.23 -3.23 -2.25
CA ASN A 182 -10.75 -2.98 -3.60
C ASN A 182 -9.21 -3.06 -3.64
N LEU A 183 -8.66 -4.05 -4.35
CA LEU A 183 -7.22 -4.29 -4.38
C LEU A 183 -6.43 -3.24 -5.17
N THR A 184 -7.06 -2.45 -6.04
CA THR A 184 -6.39 -1.32 -6.71
C THR A 184 -5.99 -0.21 -5.74
N SER A 185 -6.61 -0.18 -4.55
CA SER A 185 -6.34 0.83 -3.52
C SER A 185 -5.13 0.51 -2.66
N TRP A 186 -4.51 -0.66 -2.83
CA TRP A 186 -3.43 -1.18 -2.01
C TRP A 186 -2.19 -1.47 -2.85
N ARG A 187 -1.03 -1.08 -2.33
CA ARG A 187 0.28 -1.32 -2.97
C ARG A 187 1.15 -2.21 -2.09
N MET A 188 2.00 -3.00 -2.74
CA MET A 188 3.11 -3.71 -2.13
C MET A 188 4.26 -2.75 -1.84
N ALA A 189 5.24 -3.16 -1.02
CA ALA A 189 6.38 -2.32 -0.67
C ALA A 189 7.28 -1.94 -1.87
N ASN A 190 7.20 -2.66 -2.98
CA ASN A 190 7.86 -2.32 -4.25
C ASN A 190 7.05 -1.36 -5.13
N GLY A 191 5.86 -0.92 -4.68
CA GLY A 191 4.99 0.01 -5.40
C GLY A 191 3.98 -0.66 -6.33
N THR A 192 4.08 -1.96 -6.59
CA THR A 192 3.11 -2.68 -7.42
C THR A 192 1.74 -2.71 -6.73
N SER A 193 0.67 -2.47 -7.50
CA SER A 193 -0.71 -2.61 -7.01
C SER A 193 -1.04 -4.07 -6.70
N TRP A 194 -1.92 -4.33 -5.73
CA TRP A 194 -2.43 -5.67 -5.47
C TRP A 194 -3.43 -6.19 -6.51
N ASN A 195 -3.89 -5.32 -7.40
CA ASN A 195 -4.79 -5.68 -8.50
C ASN A 195 -4.16 -6.76 -9.38
N ASP A 196 -4.83 -7.91 -9.51
CA ASP A 196 -4.40 -8.98 -10.41
C ASP A 196 -2.99 -9.49 -10.08
N GLN A 197 -2.70 -9.69 -8.79
CA GLN A 197 -1.41 -10.20 -8.31
C GLN A 197 -1.52 -11.38 -7.34
N VAL A 198 -2.71 -11.96 -7.18
CA VAL A 198 -2.94 -13.01 -6.18
C VAL A 198 -2.74 -14.39 -6.80
N SER A 199 -1.76 -15.12 -6.28
CA SER A 199 -1.47 -16.49 -6.68
C SER A 199 -1.80 -17.52 -5.60
N SER A 200 -1.83 -17.15 -4.31
CA SER A 200 -2.26 -18.06 -3.24
C SER A 200 -2.97 -17.33 -2.09
N ILE A 201 -3.77 -18.08 -1.32
CA ILE A 201 -4.72 -17.53 -0.34
C ILE A 201 -4.76 -18.41 0.91
N GLN A 202 -4.72 -17.79 2.09
CA GLN A 202 -5.10 -18.43 3.35
C GLN A 202 -6.30 -17.69 3.94
N THR A 203 -7.22 -18.43 4.54
CA THR A 203 -8.36 -17.86 5.24
C THR A 203 -8.53 -18.52 6.60
N GLY A 204 -9.25 -17.85 7.49
CA GLY A 204 -9.63 -18.38 8.79
C GLY A 204 -10.74 -17.58 9.43
N ASN A 205 -11.22 -18.08 10.55
CA ASN A 205 -12.24 -17.43 11.36
C ASN A 205 -11.77 -17.26 12.80
N TYR A 206 -12.44 -16.35 13.50
CA TYR A 206 -12.36 -16.19 14.95
C TYR A 206 -13.41 -17.06 15.65
#